data_AF-A0A8S1ILT0-F1
#
_entry.id   AF-A0A8S1ILT0-F1
#
_cell.length_a   1.000
_cell.length_b   1.000
_cell.length_c   1.000
_cell.angle_alpha   90.00
_cell.angle_beta   90.00
_cell.angle_gamma   90.00
#
_symmetry.space_group_name_H-M   'P 1'
#
loop_
_entity.id
_entity.type
_entity.pdbx_description
1 polymer ?
#
loop_
_entity_poly.entity_id
_entity_poly.type
_entity_poly.pdbx_seq_one_letter_code
_entity_poly.pdbx_strand_id
1 'polypeptide(L)'
;MARFFGEDGSKKLSLSEFKAFLRELQQRLLIMEFLHYDHNHSGVITGRDFARSLIASADVRIVDNYLDKVSSMDAALGNRRFNQEEFLSFFTLVNYTHLLRTGARFFQQVRGPLGKAEFAGLVQKICGGLVLPDSQLEIIFHLFGRPCGTLDINAFLDCLARRRRANMLEWAHADGADSGSGQLSVLRCLQDCMMG
;
A
#
# COMPACT_ATOMS: atom_id res chain seq x y z
N MET A 1 -18.80 -23.88 -9.14
CA MET A 1 -19.76 -24.70 -8.37
C MET A 1 -19.04 -25.86 -7.69
N ALA A 2 -18.46 -26.82 -8.43
CA ALA A 2 -17.80 -27.99 -7.85
C ALA A 2 -16.69 -27.70 -6.82
N ARG A 3 -15.81 -26.70 -7.07
CA ARG A 3 -14.73 -26.31 -6.14
C ARG A 3 -15.22 -25.97 -4.71
N PHE A 4 -16.42 -25.39 -4.57
CA PHE A 4 -16.94 -24.96 -3.27
C PHE A 4 -17.99 -25.89 -2.70
N PHE A 5 -18.84 -26.46 -3.57
CA PHE A 5 -20.03 -27.20 -3.15
C PHE A 5 -19.98 -28.71 -3.49
N GLY A 6 -18.86 -29.22 -4.01
CA GLY A 6 -18.77 -30.61 -4.46
C GLY A 6 -19.46 -30.82 -5.81
N GLU A 7 -19.25 -31.96 -6.44
CA GLU A 7 -19.82 -32.27 -7.77
C GLU A 7 -21.35 -32.33 -7.75
N ASP A 8 -21.92 -32.74 -6.62
CA ASP A 8 -23.36 -32.87 -6.37
C ASP A 8 -23.99 -31.63 -5.69
N GLY A 9 -23.18 -30.63 -5.32
CA GLY A 9 -23.64 -29.41 -4.65
C GLY A 9 -23.94 -29.57 -3.16
N SER A 10 -23.61 -30.70 -2.53
CA SER A 10 -23.97 -30.99 -1.14
C SER A 10 -22.98 -30.45 -0.10
N LYS A 11 -21.73 -30.16 -0.50
CA LYS A 11 -20.72 -29.63 0.42
C LYS A 11 -21.10 -28.21 0.86
N LYS A 12 -21.08 -27.95 2.16
CA LYS A 12 -21.24 -26.59 2.71
C LYS A 12 -19.91 -25.86 2.70
N LEU A 13 -19.93 -24.61 2.27
CA LEU A 13 -18.77 -23.71 2.33
C LEU A 13 -18.73 -23.02 3.69
N SER A 14 -17.68 -23.27 4.47
CA SER A 14 -17.49 -22.58 5.75
C SER A 14 -17.06 -21.12 5.54
N LEU A 15 -17.29 -20.29 6.54
CA LEU A 15 -16.84 -18.89 6.52
C LEU A 15 -15.31 -18.78 6.42
N SER A 16 -14.56 -19.70 7.06
CA SER A 16 -13.09 -19.73 6.99
C SER A 16 -12.59 -20.09 5.59
N GLU A 17 -13.18 -21.10 4.94
CA GLU A 17 -12.87 -21.44 3.55
C GLU A 17 -13.18 -20.28 2.59
N PHE A 18 -14.31 -19.61 2.80
CA PHE A 18 -14.68 -18.44 1.97
C PHE A 18 -13.69 -17.28 2.16
N LYS A 19 -13.30 -16.95 3.40
CA LYS A 19 -12.28 -15.94 3.69
C LYS A 19 -10.93 -16.29 3.07
N ALA A 20 -10.51 -17.56 3.16
CA ALA A 20 -9.26 -18.02 2.56
C ALA A 20 -9.29 -17.88 1.03
N PHE A 21 -10.38 -18.27 0.39
CA PHE A 21 -10.57 -18.09 -1.05
C PHE A 21 -10.47 -16.62 -1.47
N LEU A 22 -11.15 -15.72 -0.76
CA LEU A 22 -11.12 -14.31 -1.12
C LEU A 22 -9.71 -13.69 -0.91
N ARG A 23 -8.94 -14.13 0.10
CA ARG A 23 -7.53 -13.73 0.27
C ARG A 23 -6.66 -14.21 -0.90
N GLU A 24 -6.84 -15.46 -1.33
CA GLU A 24 -6.15 -16.02 -2.50
C GLU A 24 -6.49 -15.22 -3.77
N LEU A 25 -7.76 -14.88 -3.96
CA LEU A 25 -8.22 -14.08 -5.09
C LEU A 25 -7.58 -12.68 -5.11
N GLN A 26 -7.56 -12.00 -3.96
CA GLN A 26 -6.92 -10.69 -3.82
C GLN A 26 -5.42 -10.74 -4.13
N GLN A 27 -4.72 -11.74 -3.61
CA GLN A 27 -3.31 -11.95 -3.92
C GLN A 27 -3.10 -12.19 -5.41
N ARG A 28 -3.98 -12.98 -6.04
CA ARG A 28 -3.93 -13.26 -7.47
C ARG A 28 -4.17 -12.01 -8.32
N LEU A 29 -5.08 -11.12 -7.91
CA LEU A 29 -5.32 -9.85 -8.60
C LEU A 29 -4.07 -8.95 -8.56
N LEU A 30 -3.39 -8.87 -7.41
CA LEU A 30 -2.13 -8.12 -7.31
C LEU A 30 -1.01 -8.72 -8.17
N ILE A 31 -0.91 -10.05 -8.22
CA ILE A 31 0.05 -10.73 -9.12
C ILE A 31 -0.30 -10.46 -10.59
N MET A 32 -1.57 -10.53 -10.96
CA MET A 32 -2.01 -10.24 -12.32
C MET A 32 -1.71 -8.79 -12.70
N GLU A 33 -1.84 -7.86 -11.77
CA GLU A 33 -1.45 -6.47 -11.98
C GLU A 33 0.06 -6.32 -12.18
N PHE A 34 0.89 -7.00 -11.39
CA PHE A 34 2.33 -7.04 -11.63
C PHE A 34 2.66 -7.54 -13.04
N LEU A 35 2.05 -8.66 -13.45
CA LEU A 35 2.23 -9.25 -14.79
C LEU A 35 1.73 -8.35 -15.91
N HIS A 36 0.74 -7.50 -15.67
CA HIS A 36 0.29 -6.50 -16.63
C HIS A 36 1.38 -5.47 -16.92
N TYR A 37 2.14 -5.06 -15.90
CA TYR A 37 3.27 -4.14 -16.04
C TYR A 37 4.55 -4.83 -16.53
N ASP A 38 4.81 -6.07 -16.13
CA ASP A 38 5.89 -6.93 -16.65
C ASP A 38 5.50 -7.52 -18.02
N HIS A 39 5.20 -6.65 -18.97
CA HIS A 39 4.65 -6.98 -20.28
C HIS A 39 5.56 -7.89 -21.14
N ASN A 40 6.85 -7.96 -20.83
CA ASN A 40 7.84 -8.79 -21.52
C ASN A 40 8.25 -10.04 -20.72
N HIS A 41 7.58 -10.32 -19.59
CA HIS A 41 7.85 -11.47 -18.72
C HIS A 41 9.31 -11.56 -18.24
N SER A 42 9.91 -10.41 -17.94
CA SER A 42 11.28 -10.31 -17.45
C SER A 42 11.42 -10.61 -15.95
N GLY A 43 10.30 -10.73 -15.23
CA GLY A 43 10.26 -10.91 -13.78
C GLY A 43 10.47 -9.62 -12.99
N VAL A 44 10.57 -8.47 -13.67
CA VAL A 44 10.78 -7.16 -13.05
C VAL A 44 10.01 -6.06 -13.77
N ILE A 45 9.53 -5.07 -13.01
CA ILE A 45 8.92 -3.85 -13.56
C ILE A 45 9.84 -2.65 -13.32
N THR A 46 9.66 -1.58 -14.10
CA THR A 46 10.43 -0.34 -13.90
C THR A 46 9.83 0.51 -12.77
N GLY A 47 10.59 1.48 -12.24
CA GLY A 47 10.08 2.45 -11.28
C GLY A 47 8.94 3.28 -11.85
N ARG A 48 8.97 3.57 -13.15
CA ARG A 48 7.86 4.24 -13.84
C ARG A 48 6.60 3.37 -13.88
N ASP A 49 6.75 2.06 -14.08
CA ASP A 49 5.63 1.11 -14.07
C ASP A 49 5.06 0.92 -12.65
N PHE A 50 5.93 0.81 -11.64
CA PHE A 50 5.52 0.81 -10.24
C PHE A 50 4.76 2.09 -9.88
N ALA A 51 5.24 3.25 -10.33
CA ALA A 51 4.58 4.53 -10.11
C ALA A 51 3.18 4.59 -10.77
N ARG A 52 3.05 4.08 -12.01
CA ARG A 52 1.75 3.96 -12.70
C ARG A 52 0.79 3.05 -11.95
N SER A 53 1.26 1.90 -11.48
CA SER A 53 0.50 1.00 -10.63
C SER A 53 -0.05 1.76 -9.41
N LEU A 54 0.80 2.51 -8.72
CA LEU A 54 0.39 3.22 -7.50
C LEU A 54 -0.76 4.22 -7.74
N ILE A 55 -0.78 4.87 -8.89
CA ILE A 55 -1.79 5.89 -9.25
C ILE A 55 -2.94 5.34 -10.11
N ALA A 56 -2.95 4.05 -10.43
CA ALA A 56 -3.97 3.43 -11.27
C ALA A 56 -5.40 3.57 -10.72
N SER A 57 -5.53 3.73 -9.39
CA SER A 57 -6.81 3.98 -8.70
C SER A 57 -6.94 5.41 -8.17
N ALA A 58 -6.10 6.34 -8.62
CA ALA A 58 -6.21 7.75 -8.26
C ALA A 58 -7.55 8.33 -8.75
N ASP A 59 -7.97 9.42 -8.12
CA ASP A 59 -9.19 10.11 -8.54
C ASP A 59 -9.00 10.67 -9.95
N VAL A 60 -9.92 10.31 -10.87
CA VAL A 60 -9.87 10.72 -12.29
C VAL A 60 -9.80 12.24 -12.48
N ARG A 61 -10.23 13.03 -11.50
CA ARG A 61 -10.18 14.50 -11.56
C ARG A 61 -8.76 15.05 -11.40
N ILE A 62 -7.84 14.27 -10.84
CA ILE A 62 -6.46 14.68 -10.53
C ILE A 62 -5.40 13.69 -11.05
N VAL A 63 -5.82 12.62 -11.73
CA VAL A 63 -4.91 11.57 -12.22
C VAL A 63 -3.90 12.11 -13.22
N ASP A 64 -4.30 13.09 -14.05
CA ASP A 64 -3.43 13.72 -15.04
C ASP A 64 -2.20 14.37 -14.38
N ASN A 65 -2.39 15.04 -13.23
CA ASN A 65 -1.28 15.62 -12.46
C ASN A 65 -0.27 14.56 -12.00
N TYR A 66 -0.75 13.37 -11.65
CA TYR A 66 0.14 12.27 -11.27
C TYR A 66 0.81 11.63 -12.48
N LEU A 67 0.12 11.53 -13.62
CA LEU A 67 0.71 11.05 -14.88
C LEU A 67 1.82 11.98 -15.37
N ASP A 68 1.66 13.29 -15.20
CA ASP A 68 2.72 14.27 -15.48
C ASP A 68 3.93 14.04 -14.57
N LYS A 69 3.73 13.79 -13.27
CA LYS A 69 4.82 13.44 -12.35
C LYS A 69 5.51 12.14 -12.76
N VAL A 70 4.76 11.10 -13.14
CA VAL A 70 5.34 9.85 -13.66
C VAL A 70 6.18 10.11 -14.91
N SER A 71 5.70 10.97 -15.80
CA SER A 71 6.38 11.34 -17.05
C SER A 71 7.66 12.15 -16.81
N SER A 72 7.63 13.05 -15.82
CA SER A 72 8.77 13.90 -15.42
C SER A 72 9.75 13.20 -14.48
N MET A 73 9.52 11.94 -14.13
CA MET A 73 10.42 11.15 -13.29
C MET A 73 11.78 10.99 -13.98
N ASP A 74 12.85 11.24 -13.23
CA ASP A 74 14.21 11.13 -13.75
C ASP A 74 14.54 9.69 -14.16
N ALA A 75 15.55 9.54 -15.02
CA ALA A 75 15.90 8.24 -15.56
C ALA A 75 16.45 7.27 -14.50
N ALA A 76 17.13 7.77 -13.46
CA ALA A 76 17.70 6.90 -12.42
C ALA A 76 16.60 6.27 -11.57
N LEU A 77 15.60 7.06 -11.16
CA LEU A 77 14.44 6.56 -10.42
C LEU A 77 13.50 5.76 -11.32
N GLY A 78 13.21 6.26 -12.52
CA GLY A 78 12.30 5.65 -13.48
C GLY A 78 12.76 4.27 -13.96
N ASN A 79 14.07 4.04 -14.06
CA ASN A 79 14.65 2.77 -14.52
C ASN A 79 14.99 1.78 -13.37
N ARG A 80 14.72 2.12 -12.10
CA ARG A 80 14.84 1.17 -10.99
C ARG A 80 14.01 -0.08 -11.29
N ARG A 81 14.51 -1.24 -10.89
CA ARG A 81 13.84 -2.53 -11.12
C ARG A 81 13.23 -3.01 -9.82
N PHE A 82 11.99 -3.46 -9.92
CA PHE A 82 11.24 -4.05 -8.82
C PHE A 82 10.81 -5.45 -9.22
N ASN A 83 11.18 -6.45 -8.43
CA ASN A 83 10.66 -7.80 -8.61
C ASN A 83 9.24 -7.93 -8.02
N GLN A 84 8.61 -9.09 -8.23
CA GLN A 84 7.25 -9.33 -7.76
C GLN A 84 7.13 -9.25 -6.22
N GLU A 85 8.14 -9.72 -5.47
CA GLU A 85 8.12 -9.69 -4.02
C GLU A 85 8.15 -8.25 -3.49
N GLU A 86 9.02 -7.40 -4.04
CA GLU A 86 9.09 -5.98 -3.70
C GLU A 86 7.79 -5.26 -4.07
N PHE A 87 7.19 -5.59 -5.22
CA PHE A 87 5.90 -5.06 -5.61
C PHE A 87 4.80 -5.45 -4.61
N LEU A 88 4.70 -6.73 -4.25
CA LEU A 88 3.66 -7.23 -3.35
C LEU A 88 3.86 -6.75 -1.90
N SER A 89 5.10 -6.65 -1.43
CA SER A 89 5.39 -6.20 -0.06
C SER A 89 4.92 -4.78 0.19
N PHE A 90 4.98 -3.90 -0.83
CA PHE A 90 4.44 -2.56 -0.75
C PHE A 90 2.93 -2.54 -0.46
N PHE A 91 2.16 -3.46 -1.06
CA PHE A 91 0.71 -3.50 -0.89
C PHE A 91 0.26 -3.94 0.50
N THR A 92 1.16 -4.43 1.34
CA THR A 92 0.86 -4.64 2.76
C THR A 92 0.46 -3.33 3.46
N LEU A 93 0.96 -2.17 3.02
CA LEU A 93 0.59 -0.84 3.54
C LEU A 93 -0.91 -0.55 3.46
N VAL A 94 -1.61 -1.12 2.47
CA VAL A 94 -3.05 -0.92 2.27
C VAL A 94 -3.85 -1.34 3.52
N ASN A 95 -3.37 -2.37 4.22
CA ASN A 95 -3.97 -2.89 5.45
C ASN A 95 -3.79 -1.96 6.66
N TYR A 96 -2.83 -1.03 6.61
CA TYR A 96 -2.50 -0.11 7.70
C TYR A 96 -2.96 1.32 7.43
N THR A 97 -3.65 1.59 6.32
CA THR A 97 -4.07 2.94 5.89
C THR A 97 -4.76 3.77 6.98
N HIS A 98 -5.68 3.17 7.76
CA HIS A 98 -6.35 3.86 8.86
C HIS A 98 -5.40 4.19 10.03
N LEU A 99 -4.55 3.24 10.41
CA LEU A 99 -3.57 3.41 11.49
C LEU A 99 -2.50 4.43 11.09
N LEU A 100 -1.99 4.36 9.86
CA LEU A 100 -1.06 5.34 9.29
C LEU A 100 -1.67 6.73 9.26
N ARG A 101 -2.94 6.89 8.87
CA ARG A 101 -3.62 8.20 8.89
C ARG A 101 -3.65 8.78 10.30
N THR A 102 -3.99 7.95 11.28
CA THR A 102 -4.08 8.36 12.69
C THR A 102 -2.71 8.72 13.25
N GLY A 103 -1.71 7.83 13.08
CA GLY A 103 -0.35 8.04 13.56
C GLY A 103 0.35 9.22 12.88
N ALA A 104 0.17 9.38 11.57
CA ALA A 104 0.72 10.52 10.82
C ALA A 104 0.16 11.86 11.31
N ARG A 105 -1.17 11.94 11.52
CA ARG A 105 -1.81 13.15 12.04
C ARG A 105 -1.21 13.54 13.39
N PHE A 106 -1.05 12.57 14.29
CA PHE A 106 -0.48 12.86 15.60
C PHE A 106 0.99 13.27 15.52
N PHE A 107 1.80 12.52 14.74
CA PHE A 107 3.19 12.88 14.50
C PHE A 107 3.31 14.33 14.03
N GLN A 108 2.47 14.72 13.07
CA GLN A 108 2.46 16.08 12.53
C GLN A 108 2.09 17.16 13.55
N GLN A 109 1.22 16.84 14.51
CA GLN A 109 0.85 17.76 15.59
C GLN A 109 1.97 17.96 16.62
N VAL A 110 2.76 16.93 16.89
CA VAL A 110 3.77 16.96 17.96
C VAL A 110 5.16 17.30 17.45
N ARG A 111 5.57 16.69 16.32
CA ARG A 111 6.94 16.74 15.80
C ARG A 111 7.09 17.48 14.47
N GLY A 112 5.98 17.88 13.85
CA GLY A 112 6.00 18.63 12.60
C GLY A 112 5.96 17.75 11.34
N PRO A 113 6.38 18.28 10.18
CA PRO A 113 6.09 17.66 8.90
C PRO A 113 6.72 16.27 8.70
N LEU A 114 6.10 15.44 7.86
CA LEU A 114 6.58 14.10 7.52
C LEU A 114 7.56 14.17 6.35
N GLY A 115 8.85 14.22 6.65
CA GLY A 115 9.91 13.96 5.68
C GLY A 115 10.07 12.46 5.40
N LYS A 116 11.02 12.12 4.52
CA LYS A 116 11.25 10.72 4.08
C LYS A 116 11.63 9.80 5.24
N ALA A 117 12.55 10.23 6.10
CA ALA A 117 13.01 9.46 7.24
C ALA A 117 11.91 9.29 8.29
N GLU A 118 11.14 10.35 8.56
CA GLU A 118 10.02 10.33 9.50
C GLU A 118 8.92 9.38 9.02
N PHE A 119 8.58 9.43 7.73
CA PHE A 119 7.58 8.53 7.15
C PHE A 119 8.05 7.07 7.18
N ALA A 120 9.30 6.79 6.82
CA ALA A 120 9.86 5.44 6.90
C ALA A 120 9.81 4.88 8.33
N GLY A 121 10.19 5.69 9.33
CA GLY A 121 10.11 5.31 10.74
C GLY A 121 8.67 5.09 11.21
N LEU A 122 7.72 5.91 10.75
CA LEU A 122 6.30 5.74 11.04
C LEU A 122 5.75 4.43 10.48
N VAL A 123 6.10 4.10 9.24
CA VAL A 123 5.72 2.83 8.60
C VAL A 123 6.29 1.64 9.39
N GLN A 124 7.58 1.66 9.74
CA GLN A 124 8.20 0.58 10.49
C GLN A 124 7.51 0.38 11.86
N LYS A 125 7.17 1.46 12.56
CA LYS A 125 6.50 1.38 13.87
C LYS A 125 5.07 0.87 13.78
N ILE A 126 4.29 1.34 12.80
CA ILE A 126 2.84 1.07 12.73
C ILE A 126 2.53 -0.21 11.95
N CYS A 127 3.34 -0.55 10.95
CA CYS A 127 3.07 -1.63 10.00
C CYS A 127 3.86 -2.91 10.35
N GLY A 128 3.92 -3.27 11.64
CA GLY A 128 4.51 -4.54 12.09
C GLY A 128 5.99 -4.71 11.76
N GLY A 129 6.77 -3.62 11.74
CA GLY A 129 8.20 -3.67 11.41
C GLY A 129 8.52 -3.63 9.91
N LEU A 130 7.52 -3.38 9.04
CA LEU A 130 7.73 -3.23 7.60
C LEU A 130 8.78 -2.15 7.30
N VAL A 131 9.82 -2.53 6.55
CA VAL A 131 10.82 -1.61 6.04
C VAL A 131 10.61 -1.45 4.53
N LEU A 132 10.28 -0.24 4.10
CA LEU A 132 10.15 0.07 2.68
C LEU A 132 11.55 0.28 2.07
N PRO A 133 11.87 -0.34 0.94
CA PRO A 133 13.07 -0.01 0.18
C PRO A 133 13.13 1.48 -0.17
N ASP A 134 14.34 2.04 -0.19
CA ASP A 134 14.56 3.46 -0.51
C ASP A 134 13.97 3.86 -1.87
N SER A 135 14.02 2.95 -2.85
CA SER A 135 13.43 3.15 -4.17
C SER A 135 11.90 3.32 -4.11
N GLN A 136 11.21 2.61 -3.22
CA GLN A 136 9.76 2.78 -3.02
C GLN A 136 9.48 4.12 -2.33
N LEU A 137 10.26 4.47 -1.30
CA LEU A 137 10.14 5.76 -0.62
C LEU A 137 10.37 6.93 -1.57
N GLU A 138 11.37 6.84 -2.46
CA GLU A 138 11.64 7.83 -3.49
C GLU A 138 10.47 8.00 -4.44
N ILE A 139 9.88 6.91 -4.94
CA ILE A 139 8.71 6.99 -5.82
C ILE A 139 7.50 7.59 -5.10
N ILE A 140 7.25 7.22 -3.85
CA ILE A 140 6.16 7.79 -3.03
C ILE A 140 6.35 9.30 -2.89
N PHE A 141 7.56 9.77 -2.55
CA PHE A 141 7.86 11.19 -2.38
C PHE A 141 7.87 11.94 -3.71
N HIS A 142 8.25 11.29 -4.81
CA HIS A 142 8.13 11.88 -6.14
C HIS A 142 6.67 12.16 -6.51
N LEU A 143 5.77 11.21 -6.24
CA LEU A 143 4.35 11.32 -6.60
C LEU A 143 3.55 12.18 -5.63
N PHE A 144 3.75 12.01 -4.32
CA PHE A 144 2.92 12.60 -3.26
C PHE A 144 3.67 13.62 -2.40
N GLY A 145 4.96 13.83 -2.64
CA GLY A 145 5.73 14.85 -1.96
C GLY A 145 5.41 16.26 -2.44
N ARG A 146 5.69 17.21 -1.56
CA ARG A 146 5.64 18.65 -1.80
C ARG A 146 7.06 19.16 -2.09
N PRO A 147 7.23 20.30 -2.79
CA PRO A 147 8.54 20.88 -3.06
C PRO A 147 9.40 21.14 -1.81
N CYS A 148 8.78 21.31 -0.64
CA CYS A 148 9.47 21.44 0.65
C CYS A 148 10.02 20.12 1.24
N GLY A 149 9.92 19.00 0.51
CA GLY A 149 10.44 17.69 0.95
C GLY A 149 9.51 16.93 1.91
N THR A 150 8.25 17.35 2.03
CA THR A 150 7.27 16.75 2.96
C THR A 150 6.23 15.94 2.21
N LEU A 151 5.70 14.89 2.83
CA LEU A 151 4.71 14.00 2.22
C LEU A 151 3.28 14.56 2.40
N ASP A 152 2.53 14.65 1.30
CA ASP A 152 1.07 14.72 1.38
C ASP A 152 0.49 13.34 1.72
N ILE A 153 0.52 13.02 3.01
CA ILE A 153 0.10 11.72 3.52
C ILE A 153 -1.36 11.42 3.22
N ASN A 154 -2.23 12.44 3.16
CA ASN A 154 -3.65 12.23 2.88
C ASN A 154 -3.84 11.83 1.42
N ALA A 155 -3.22 12.55 0.48
CA ALA A 155 -3.28 12.21 -0.94
C ALA A 155 -2.74 10.80 -1.21
N PHE A 156 -1.61 10.44 -0.58
CA PHE A 156 -1.04 9.09 -0.66
C PHE A 156 -2.00 8.02 -0.13
N LEU A 157 -2.52 8.20 1.09
CA LEU A 157 -3.41 7.22 1.72
C LEU A 157 -4.78 7.14 1.04
N ASP A 158 -5.28 8.22 0.45
CA ASP A 158 -6.51 8.21 -0.35
C ASP A 158 -6.33 7.39 -1.62
N CYS A 159 -5.16 7.44 -2.26
CA CYS A 159 -4.83 6.60 -3.41
C CYS A 159 -4.82 5.11 -3.02
N LEU A 160 -4.17 4.77 -1.91
CA LEU A 160 -4.18 3.40 -1.38
C LEU A 160 -5.59 2.94 -0.97
N ALA A 161 -6.39 3.81 -0.35
CA ALA A 161 -7.74 3.50 0.04
C ALA A 161 -8.65 3.26 -1.17
N ARG A 162 -8.53 4.04 -2.25
CA ARG A 162 -9.27 3.80 -3.50
C ARG A 162 -8.87 2.49 -4.16
N ARG A 163 -7.56 2.21 -4.21
CA ARG A 163 -7.05 0.94 -4.68
C ARG A 163 -7.60 -0.24 -3.88
N ARG A 164 -7.71 -0.09 -2.55
CA ARG A 164 -8.34 -1.08 -1.68
C ARG A 164 -9.76 -1.41 -2.13
N ARG A 165 -10.55 -0.41 -2.50
CA ARG A 165 -11.93 -0.62 -3.00
C ARG A 165 -11.92 -1.33 -4.36
N ALA A 166 -11.05 -0.88 -5.27
CA ALA A 166 -10.95 -1.44 -6.62
C ALA A 166 -10.53 -2.93 -6.61
N ASN A 167 -9.59 -3.31 -5.73
CA ASN A 167 -9.08 -4.68 -5.65
C ASN A 167 -9.90 -5.60 -4.71
N MET A 168 -11.13 -5.22 -4.39
CA MET A 168 -12.01 -5.95 -3.47
C MET A 168 -11.35 -6.22 -2.09
N LEU A 169 -10.47 -5.33 -1.63
CA LEU A 169 -9.76 -5.43 -0.35
C LEU A 169 -10.54 -4.78 0.82
N GLU A 170 -11.77 -4.34 0.62
CA GLU A 170 -12.56 -3.66 1.66
C GLU A 170 -12.93 -4.57 2.84
N TRP A 171 -13.18 -5.86 2.60
CA TRP A 171 -13.70 -6.81 3.60
C TRP A 171 -12.64 -7.44 4.51
N ALA A 172 -11.34 -7.25 4.24
CA ALA A 172 -10.25 -7.87 5.02
C ALA A 172 -10.13 -7.37 6.48
N HIS A 173 -10.80 -6.27 6.84
CA HIS A 173 -10.79 -5.74 8.21
C HIS A 173 -11.90 -6.27 9.12
N ALA A 174 -12.92 -6.95 8.59
CA ALA A 174 -14.06 -7.32 9.42
C ALA A 174 -13.72 -8.41 10.46
N ASP A 175 -12.68 -9.24 10.25
CA ASP A 175 -12.39 -10.36 11.16
C ASP A 175 -10.90 -10.77 11.22
N GLY A 176 -10.01 -9.91 11.72
CA GLY A 176 -8.74 -10.40 12.28
C GLY A 176 -7.45 -10.00 11.58
N ALA A 177 -7.33 -8.74 11.16
CA ALA A 177 -6.02 -8.09 11.28
C ALA A 177 -5.91 -7.63 12.73
N ASP A 178 -5.16 -8.39 13.54
CA ASP A 178 -4.46 -7.99 14.77
C ASP A 178 -4.72 -6.55 15.26
N SER A 179 -5.97 -6.28 15.63
CA SER A 179 -6.43 -4.94 15.97
C SER A 179 -5.81 -4.50 17.29
N GLY A 180 -5.43 -5.47 18.13
CA GLY A 180 -4.65 -5.26 19.33
C GLY A 180 -3.24 -4.75 19.05
N SER A 181 -2.43 -5.46 18.25
CA SER A 181 -1.04 -5.04 18.04
C SER A 181 -0.94 -3.73 17.25
N GLY A 182 -1.77 -3.52 16.24
CA GLY A 182 -1.76 -2.29 15.45
C GLY A 182 -2.16 -1.06 16.27
N GLN A 183 -3.17 -1.19 17.14
CA GLN A 183 -3.57 -0.10 18.06
C GLN A 183 -2.52 0.14 19.13
N LEU A 184 -1.92 -0.92 19.70
CA LEU A 184 -0.83 -0.80 20.67
C LEU A 184 0.41 -0.15 20.05
N SER A 185 0.73 -0.48 18.79
CA SER A 185 1.82 0.15 18.04
C SER A 185 1.56 1.62 17.76
N VAL A 186 0.32 2.00 17.45
CA VAL A 186 -0.06 3.42 17.38
C VAL A 186 0.13 4.07 18.75
N LEU A 187 -0.46 3.54 19.82
CA LEU A 187 -0.32 4.10 21.18
C LEU A 187 1.14 4.27 21.61
N ARG A 188 1.99 3.27 21.34
CA ARG A 188 3.44 3.34 21.59
C ARG A 188 4.10 4.41 20.73
N CYS A 189 3.75 4.51 19.45
CA CYS A 189 4.22 5.58 18.59
C CYS A 189 3.80 6.96 19.13
N LEU A 190 2.58 7.12 19.64
CA LEU A 190 2.11 8.36 20.28
C LEU A 190 2.95 8.68 21.52
N GLN A 191 3.18 7.68 22.38
CA GLN A 191 3.96 7.82 23.60
C GLN A 191 5.41 8.24 23.29
N ASP A 192 6.07 7.56 22.35
CA ASP A 192 7.42 7.91 21.89
C ASP A 192 7.48 9.34 21.35
N CYS A 193 6.46 9.77 20.61
CA CYS A 193 6.41 11.12 20.05
C CYS A 193 6.28 12.20 21.14
N MET A 194 5.62 11.90 22.25
CA MET A 194 5.46 12.82 23.39
C MET A 194 6.68 12.86 24.33
N MET A 195 7.45 11.78 24.43
CA MET A 195 8.52 11.63 25.43
C MET A 195 9.94 11.91 24.91
N GLY A 196 10.12 12.24 23.63
CA GLY A 196 11.41 12.64 23.05
C GLY A 196 11.27 13.85 22.16
#